data_AF-A0A933T6J2-F1
#
_entry.id   AF-A0A933T6J2-F1
#
_cell.length_a   1.000
_cell.length_b   1.000
_cell.length_c   1.000
_cell.angle_alpha   90.00
_cell.angle_beta   90.00
_cell.angle_gamma   90.00
#
_symmetry.space_group_name_H-M   'P 1'
#
loop_
_entity.id
_entity.type
_entity.pdbx_description
1 polymer ?
#
loop_
_entity_poly.entity_id
_entity_poly.type
_entity_poly.pdbx_seq_one_letter_code
_entity_poly.pdbx_strand_id
1 'polypeptide(L)' 'MPIYEYICKECNHEFIVSLSFHEAEMKPEIKCPHCNSPKVEKKFSVFTAKTSKKS' A
#
# COMPACT_ATOMS: atom_id res chain seq x y z
N MET A 1 2.66 6.46 12.24
CA MET A 1 3.08 6.47 10.82
C MET A 1 2.05 5.70 10.02
N PRO A 2 1.44 6.28 8.98
CA PRO A 2 0.51 5.56 8.13
C PRO A 2 1.27 4.49 7.33
N ILE A 3 0.88 3.23 7.51
CA ILE A 3 1.33 2.13 6.67
C ILE A 3 0.48 2.10 5.42
N TYR A 4 1.12 1.95 4.27
CA TYR A 4 0.45 1.83 2.99
C TYR A 4 0.83 0.50 2.38
N GLU A 5 -0.17 -0.31 2.08
CA GLU A 5 0.04 -1.57 1.41
C GLU A 5 0.06 -1.30 -0.11
N TYR A 6 0.96 -1.97 -0.81
CA TYR A 6 1.12 -1.88 -2.25
C TYR A 6 1.12 -3.28 -2.85
N ILE A 7 0.59 -3.40 -4.07
CA ILE A 7 0.56 -4.64 -4.82
C ILE A 7 1.07 -4.38 -6.24
N CYS A 8 1.99 -5.22 -6.72
CA CYS A 8 2.41 -5.17 -8.11
C CYS A 8 1.35 -5.81 -9.01
N LYS A 9 0.94 -5.12 -10.08
CA LYS A 9 -0.02 -5.66 -11.06
C LYS A 9 0.57 -6.66 -12.05
N GLU A 10 1.90 -6.81 -12.11
CA GLU A 10 2.55 -7.76 -13.03
C GLU A 10 2.89 -9.09 -12.37
N CYS A 11 3.47 -9.08 -11.17
CA CYS A 11 3.82 -10.30 -10.45
C CYS A 11 2.90 -10.61 -9.27
N ASN A 12 1.87 -9.77 -9.02
CA ASN A 12 0.96 -9.89 -7.87
C ASN A 12 1.66 -9.85 -6.50
N HIS A 13 2.91 -9.39 -6.44
CA HIS A 13 3.64 -9.32 -5.18
C HIS A 13 3.15 -8.17 -4.31
N GLU A 14 2.80 -8.50 -3.07
CA GLU A 14 2.29 -7.57 -2.07
C GLU A 14 3.44 -7.12 -1.16
N PHE A 15 3.50 -5.83 -0.83
CA PHE A 15 4.50 -5.29 0.07
C PHE A 15 3.97 -4.07 0.81
N ILE A 16 4.51 -3.83 2.02
CA ILE A 16 4.06 -2.76 2.90
C ILE A 16 5.13 -1.67 2.88
N VAL A 17 4.70 -0.44 2.67
CA VAL A 17 5.58 0.73 2.70
C VAL A 17 5.06 1.70 3.77
N SER A 18 5.89 1.96 4.77
CA SER A 18 5.68 3.06 5.70
C SER A 18 6.10 4.35 5.02
N LEU A 19 5.15 5.14 4.54
CA LEU A 19 5.44 6.46 3.96
C LEU A 19 5.10 7.54 4.98
N SER A 20 5.93 8.57 5.01
CA SER A 20 5.65 9.83 5.69
C SER A 20 4.61 10.62 4.89
N PHE A 21 3.90 11.55 5.54
CA PHE A 21 2.89 12.40 4.88
C PHE A 21 3.44 13.09 3.61
N HIS A 22 4.67 13.63 3.71
CA HIS A 22 5.37 14.25 2.58
C HIS A 22 5.61 13.29 1.41
N GLU A 23 5.97 12.03 1.70
CA GLU A 23 6.25 11.04 0.66
C GLU A 23 4.95 10.58 -0.02
N ALA A 24 3.84 10.49 0.72
CA ALA A 24 2.53 10.19 0.14
C ALA A 24 2.02 11.30 -0.80
N GLU A 25 2.32 12.57 -0.50
CA GLU A 25 1.99 13.71 -1.38
C GLU A 25 2.85 13.74 -2.65
N MET A 26 4.13 13.35 -2.56
CA MET A 26 5.05 13.40 -3.70
C MET A 26 4.85 12.30 -4.76
N LYS A 27 3.88 11.38 -4.61
CA LYS A 27 3.70 10.20 -5.49
C LYS A 27 5.04 9.49 -5.73
N PRO A 28 5.50 8.68 -4.75
CA PRO A 28 6.78 8.02 -4.89
C PRO A 28 6.72 7.05 -6.09
N GLU A 29 7.76 7.05 -6.92
CA GLU A 29 7.94 6.06 -7.99
C GLU A 29 8.27 4.70 -7.38
N ILE A 30 7.26 4.09 -6.76
CA ILE A 30 7.40 2.76 -6.17
C ILE A 30 7.48 1.75 -7.32
N LYS A 31 8.58 1.03 -7.36
CA LYS A 31 8.78 -0.09 -8.28
C LYS A 31 8.67 -1.39 -7.50
N CYS A 32 8.16 -2.43 -8.16
CA CYS A 32 8.12 -3.74 -7.52
C CYS A 32 9.55 -4.26 -7.26
N PRO A 33 9.90 -4.70 -6.05
CA PRO A 33 11.23 -5.24 -5.77
C PRO A 33 11.50 -6.59 -6.47
N HIS A 34 10.45 -7.26 -6.95
CA HIS A 34 10.56 -8.61 -7.52
C HIS A 34 10.72 -8.63 -9.04
N CYS A 35 10.01 -7.75 -9.75
CA CYS A 35 10.02 -7.68 -11.22
C CYS A 35 10.50 -6.31 -11.75
N ASN A 36 10.83 -5.37 -10.86
CA ASN A 36 11.27 -4.01 -11.18
C ASN A 36 10.25 -3.15 -11.96
N SER A 37 9.01 -3.63 -12.07
CA SER A 37 7.93 -2.95 -12.79
C SER A 37 7.45 -1.68 -12.08
N PRO A 38 7.17 -0.60 -12.83
CA PRO A 38 6.52 0.61 -12.30
C PRO A 38 5.01 0.44 -12.08
N LYS A 39 4.44 -0.70 -12.50
CA LYS A 39 3.01 -1.02 -12.32
C LYS A 39 2.74 -1.55 -10.92
N VAL A 40 2.71 -0.66 -9.95
CA VAL A 40 2.26 -0.95 -8.58
C VAL A 40 1.01 -0.14 -8.26
N GLU A 41 0.10 -0.73 -7.50
CA GLU A 41 -1.09 -0.06 -7.00
C GLU A 41 -1.11 -0.04 -5.48
N LYS A 42 -1.63 1.06 -4.94
CA LYS A 42 -1.82 1.21 -3.51
C LYS A 42 -3.03 0.40 -3.09
N LYS A 43 -2.77 -0.66 -2.34
CA LYS A 43 -3.80 -1.45 -1.67
C LYS A 43 -4.11 -0.75 -0.36
N PHE A 44 -5.16 0.09 -0.36
CA PHE A 44 -5.69 0.55 0.91
C PHE A 44 -6.39 -0.63 1.56
N SER A 45 -5.75 -1.24 2.56
CA SER A 45 -6.45 -2.15 3.45
C SER A 45 -7.57 -1.33 4.08
N VAL A 46 -8.80 -1.59 3.64
CA VAL A 46 -9.99 -0.92 4.15
C VAL A 46 -9.99 -1.22 5.63
N PHE A 47 -9.59 -0.23 6.45
CA PHE A 47 -9.69 -0.30 7.90
C PHE A 47 -11.17 -0.41 8.22
N THR A 48 -11.70 -1.62 8.10
CA THR A 48 -12.98 -1.98 8.67
C THR A 48 -12.66 -2.08 10.14
N ALA A 49 -12.73 -0.95 10.83
CA ALA A 49 -12.90 -0.95 12.26
C ALA A 49 -14.13 -1.83 12.49
N LYS A 50 -13.89 -3.11 12.81
CA LYS A 50 -14.92 -3.96 13.39
C LYS A 50 -15.21 -3.32 14.74
N THR A 51 -16.07 -2.30 14.74
CA THR A 51 -16.85 -1.98 15.92
C THR A 51 -17.58 -3.29 16.21
N SER A 52 -17.03 -4.04 17.17
CA SER A 52 -17.71 -5.23 17.67
C SER A 52 -19.05 -4.72 18.15
N LYS A 53 -20.06 -5.08 17.38
CA LYS A 53 -21.48 -4.99 17.69
C LYS A 53 -21.65 -5.25 19.19
N LYS A 54 -21.85 -4.18 19.98
CA LYS A 54 -22.27 -4.31 21.37
C LYS A 54 -23.79 -4.45 21.30
N SER A 55 -24.22 -5.71 21.38
CA SER A 55 -25.62 -6.11 21.44
C SER A 55 -26.30 -5.60 22.71
#